data_AF-A0A432H6F2-F1
#
_entry.id   AF-A0A432H6F2-F1
#
_cell.length_a   1.000
_cell.length_b   1.000
_cell.length_c   1.000
_cell.angle_alpha   90.00
_cell.angle_beta   90.00
_cell.angle_gamma   90.00
#
_symmetry.space_group_name_H-M   'P 1'
#
loop_
_entity.id
_entity.type
_entity.pdbx_description
1 polymer ?
#
loop_
_entity_poly.entity_id
_entity_poly.type
_entity_poly.pdbx_seq_one_letter_code
_entity_poly.pdbx_strand_id
1 'polypeptide(L)'
;MNSNKEFPKRIIVALGGNAIHPAGIKGTSEEQVAIAEETADVLLPLLELENELIITHGNGPGIGKVLMRQALAHKQVAPMSLDICVANTQGVTAYLLVQAFENALRKAG
;
A
#
# COMPACT_ATOMS: atom_id res chain seq x y z
N MET A 1 27.26 13.33 20.95
CA MET A 1 25.96 13.29 21.62
C MET A 1 25.35 11.93 21.33
N ASN A 2 25.45 11.00 22.29
CA ASN A 2 24.89 9.65 22.17
C ASN A 2 23.37 9.74 22.30
N SER A 3 22.66 9.63 21.19
CA SER A 3 21.25 9.20 21.20
C SER A 3 21.20 7.75 20.72
N ASN A 4 21.65 6.83 21.57
CA ASN A 4 21.34 5.41 21.41
C ASN A 4 19.84 5.26 21.74
N LYS A 5 18.97 5.72 20.84
CA LYS A 5 17.55 5.41 20.91
C LYS A 5 17.43 3.96 20.45
N GLU A 6 17.30 3.04 21.39
CA GLU A 6 16.81 1.71 21.08
C GLU A 6 15.41 1.87 20.46
N PHE A 7 15.27 1.44 19.21
CA PHE A 7 13.96 1.29 18.60
C PHE A 7 13.23 0.14 19.30
N PRO A 8 11.90 0.26 19.48
CA PRO A 8 11.14 -0.83 20.09
C PRO A 8 11.25 -2.08 19.21
N LYS A 9 11.20 -3.26 19.85
CA LYS A 9 11.25 -4.56 19.16
C LYS A 9 10.15 -4.75 18.13
N ARG A 10 9.04 -4.02 18.27
CA ARG A 10 7.90 -4.03 17.34
C ARG A 10 7.49 -2.61 17.01
N ILE A 11 7.36 -2.31 15.72
CA ILE A 11 6.89 -1.04 15.18
C ILE A 11 5.64 -1.31 14.34
N ILE A 12 4.58 -0.53 14.55
CA ILE A 12 3.38 -0.57 13.72
C ILE A 12 3.29 0.76 12.97
N VAL A 13 3.22 0.70 11.64
CA VAL A 13 3.03 1.88 10.78
C VAL A 13 1.71 1.73 10.03
N ALA A 14 0.80 2.68 10.23
CA ALA A 14 -0.47 2.75 9.53
C ALA A 14 -0.39 3.72 8.36
N LEU A 15 -0.26 3.18 7.15
CA LEU A 15 -0.24 3.97 5.92
C LEU A 15 -1.64 4.49 5.59
N GLY A 16 -1.74 5.79 5.33
CA GLY A 16 -2.99 6.40 4.88
C GLY A 16 -3.41 5.85 3.52
N GLY A 17 -4.71 5.68 3.28
CA GLY A 17 -5.20 5.22 1.98
C GLY A 17 -4.81 6.15 0.82
N ASN A 18 -4.65 7.44 1.09
CA ASN A 18 -4.19 8.45 0.13
C ASN A 18 -2.67 8.38 -0.13
N ALA A 19 -1.89 7.79 0.78
CA ALA A 19 -0.45 7.59 0.56
C ALA A 19 -0.19 6.51 -0.49
N ILE A 20 -1.10 5.55 -0.63
CA ILE A 20 -1.00 4.42 -1.58
C ILE A 20 -1.85 4.69 -2.83
N HIS A 21 -3.00 5.33 -2.64
CA HIS A 21 -3.91 5.70 -3.71
C HIS A 21 -4.30 7.17 -3.60
N PRO A 22 -3.43 8.11 -4.00
CA PRO A 22 -3.73 9.54 -4.00
C PRO A 22 -5.00 9.85 -4.79
N ALA A 23 -5.71 10.89 -4.37
CA ALA A 23 -6.84 11.42 -5.13
C ALA A 23 -6.34 12.15 -6.38
N GLY A 24 -7.05 11.99 -7.50
CA GLY A 24 -6.77 12.75 -8.73
C GLY A 24 -5.76 12.13 -9.70
N ILE A 25 -5.13 11.01 -9.36
CA ILE A 25 -4.33 10.23 -10.33
C ILE A 25 -5.24 9.51 -11.33
N LYS A 26 -4.73 9.20 -12.53
CA LYS A 26 -5.48 8.41 -13.52
C LYS A 26 -5.74 6.99 -13.02
N GLY A 27 -4.87 6.50 -12.13
CA GLY A 27 -4.97 5.19 -11.50
C GLY A 27 -4.46 4.07 -12.40
N THR A 28 -3.48 4.35 -13.26
CA THR A 28 -2.84 3.30 -14.08
C THR A 28 -1.95 2.41 -13.22
N SER A 29 -1.63 1.21 -13.70
CA SER A 29 -0.76 0.28 -12.98
C SER A 29 0.62 0.90 -12.74
N GLU A 30 1.15 1.64 -13.70
CA GLU A 30 2.46 2.29 -13.63
C GLU A 30 2.48 3.39 -12.56
N GLU A 31 1.43 4.21 -12.49
CA GLU A 31 1.28 5.21 -11.42
C GLU A 31 1.22 4.54 -10.04
N GLN A 32 0.51 3.41 -9.93
CA GLN A 32 0.41 2.66 -8.68
C GLN A 32 1.75 2.06 -8.23
N VAL A 33 2.54 1.55 -9.18
CA VAL A 33 3.88 1.04 -8.91
C VAL A 33 4.79 2.18 -8.44
N ALA A 34 4.81 3.31 -9.15
CA ALA A 34 5.63 4.46 -8.78
C ALA A 34 5.31 5.00 -7.37
N ILE A 35 4.04 5.06 -7.00
CA ILE A 35 3.63 5.48 -5.65
C ILE A 35 4.09 4.46 -4.58
N ALA A 36 4.01 3.17 -4.88
CA ALA A 36 4.49 2.13 -3.97
C ALA A 36 6.02 2.19 -3.80
N GLU A 37 6.76 2.45 -4.88
CA GLU A 37 8.21 2.68 -4.86
C GLU A 37 8.58 3.90 -4.01
N GLU A 38 7.91 5.04 -4.19
CA GLU A 38 8.11 6.23 -3.35
C GLU A 38 7.82 5.92 -1.86
N THR A 39 6.75 5.17 -1.60
CA THR A 39 6.42 4.74 -0.22
C THR A 39 7.52 3.84 0.36
N ALA A 40 8.08 2.94 -0.45
CA ALA A 40 9.18 2.07 -0.04
C ALA A 40 10.45 2.87 0.27
N ASP A 41 10.80 3.84 -0.57
CA ASP A 41 11.97 4.71 -0.35
C ASP A 41 11.83 5.52 0.96
N VAL A 42 10.62 6.02 1.26
CA VAL A 42 10.34 6.73 2.52
C VAL A 42 10.45 5.80 3.74
N LEU A 43 10.02 4.55 3.61
CA LEU A 43 10.03 3.56 4.70
C LEU A 43 11.35 2.80 4.81
N LEU A 44 12.27 2.92 3.85
CA LEU A 44 13.53 2.18 3.82
C LEU A 44 14.30 2.24 5.15
N PRO A 45 14.44 3.40 5.83
CA PRO A 45 15.14 3.45 7.12
C PRO A 45 14.47 2.63 8.22
N LEU A 46 13.17 2.35 8.12
CA LEU A 46 12.46 1.46 9.05
C LEU A 46 12.55 0.00 8.61
N LEU A 47 12.55 -0.26 7.30
CA LEU A 47 12.69 -1.59 6.71
C LEU A 47 14.08 -2.20 7.00
N GLU A 48 15.12 -1.38 7.11
CA GLU A 48 16.49 -1.81 7.44
C GLU A 48 16.73 -2.07 8.94
N LEU A 49 15.78 -1.71 9.81
CA LEU A 49 15.94 -1.96 11.24
C LEU A 49 15.77 -3.44 11.56
N GLU A 50 16.59 -3.94 12.48
CA GLU A 50 16.43 -5.29 13.07
C GLU A 50 15.29 -5.29 14.12
N ASN A 51 14.06 -5.09 13.67
CA ASN A 51 12.84 -5.16 14.48
C ASN A 51 11.71 -5.88 13.73
N GLU A 52 10.59 -6.08 14.42
CA GLU A 52 9.35 -6.51 13.79
C GLU A 52 8.56 -5.30 13.30
N LEU A 53 8.57 -5.07 11.99
CA LEU A 53 7.79 -4.02 11.35
C LEU A 53 6.44 -4.57 10.85
N ILE A 54 5.36 -3.99 11.34
CA ILE A 54 3.98 -4.30 10.93
C ILE A 54 3.45 -3.10 10.15
N ILE A 55 3.10 -3.31 8.89
CA ILE A 55 2.50 -2.30 8.03
C ILE A 55 1.01 -2.58 7.92
N THR A 56 0.18 -1.57 8.25
CA THR A 56 -1.25 -1.58 7.93
C THR A 56 -1.53 -0.48 6.91
N HIS A 57 -2.68 -0.55 6.24
CA HIS A 57 -3.04 0.47 5.27
C HIS A 57 -4.52 0.83 5.26
N GLY A 58 -4.82 2.07 4.87
CA GLY A 58 -6.16 2.48 4.50
C GLY A 58 -6.55 1.99 3.10
N ASN A 59 -7.85 1.90 2.84
CA ASN A 59 -8.36 1.38 1.57
C ASN A 59 -9.41 2.30 0.89
N GLY A 60 -9.75 3.45 1.50
CA GLY A 60 -10.84 4.32 1.03
C GLY A 60 -10.81 4.65 -0.47
N PRO A 61 -9.70 5.18 -1.01
CA PRO A 61 -9.62 5.48 -2.45
C PRO A 61 -9.58 4.22 -3.33
N GLY A 62 -8.96 3.14 -2.86
CA GLY A 62 -8.87 1.86 -3.56
C GLY A 62 -10.24 1.22 -3.76
N ILE A 63 -11.01 1.09 -2.68
CA ILE A 63 -12.37 0.54 -2.72
C ILE A 63 -13.32 1.43 -3.51
N GLY A 64 -13.20 2.77 -3.38
CA GLY A 64 -14.00 3.71 -4.16
C GLY A 64 -13.86 3.50 -5.67
N LYS A 65 -12.62 3.31 -6.16
CA LYS A 65 -12.35 3.01 -7.58
C LYS A 65 -12.94 1.66 -8.00
N VAL A 66 -12.89 0.64 -7.16
CA VAL A 66 -13.50 -0.67 -7.46
C VAL A 66 -15.02 -0.57 -7.54
N LEU A 67 -15.66 0.09 -6.58
CA LEU A 67 -17.11 0.31 -6.60
C LEU A 67 -17.54 1.11 -7.84
N MET A 68 -16.76 2.11 -8.25
CA MET A 68 -17.01 2.86 -9.48
C MET A 68 -16.94 1.94 -10.72
N ARG A 69 -15.94 1.07 -10.82
CA ARG A 69 -15.84 0.08 -11.92
C ARG A 69 -17.05 -0.85 -11.94
N GLN A 70 -17.50 -1.35 -10.79
CA GLN A 70 -18.70 -2.19 -10.70
C GLN A 70 -19.95 -1.42 -11.15
N ALA A 71 -20.12 -0.18 -10.70
CA ALA A 71 -21.25 0.66 -11.10
C ALA A 71 -21.28 0.90 -12.61
N LEU A 72 -20.12 1.10 -13.25
CA LEU A 72 -20.03 1.26 -14.71
C LEU A 72 -20.26 -0.06 -15.47
N ALA A 73 -19.80 -1.19 -14.92
CA ALA A 73 -19.86 -2.50 -15.59
C ALA A 73 -21.09 -3.34 -15.24
N HIS A 74 -21.95 -2.93 -14.30
CA HIS A 74 -23.00 -3.77 -13.70
C HIS A 74 -23.97 -4.43 -14.70
N LYS A 75 -24.15 -3.86 -15.90
CA LYS A 75 -24.99 -4.42 -16.96
C LYS A 75 -24.37 -5.61 -17.69
N GLN A 76 -23.05 -5.76 -17.60
CA GLN A 76 -22.28 -6.81 -18.29
C GLN A 76 -21.59 -7.76 -17.30
N VAL A 77 -21.21 -7.27 -16.12
CA VAL A 77 -20.52 -8.02 -15.07
C VAL A 77 -21.28 -7.86 -13.77
N ALA A 78 -21.67 -8.97 -13.15
CA ALA A 78 -22.39 -8.95 -11.89
C ALA A 78 -21.52 -8.30 -10.78
N PRO A 79 -22.07 -7.35 -9.99
CA PRO A 79 -21.34 -6.74 -8.90
C PRO A 79 -21.14 -7.75 -7.76
N MET A 80 -19.96 -7.71 -7.16
CA MET A 80 -19.63 -8.38 -5.91
C MET A 80 -20.02 -7.52 -4.71
N SER A 81 -20.20 -8.16 -3.56
CA SER A 81 -20.45 -7.48 -2.29
C SER A 81 -19.22 -6.66 -1.84
N LEU A 82 -19.46 -5.65 -1.01
CA LEU A 82 -18.45 -4.69 -0.60
C LEU A 82 -17.25 -5.35 0.10
N ASP A 83 -17.51 -6.34 0.95
CA ASP A 83 -16.49 -7.12 1.65
C ASP A 83 -15.57 -7.89 0.69
N ILE A 84 -16.12 -8.49 -0.36
CA ILE A 84 -15.32 -9.15 -1.40
C ILE A 84 -14.49 -8.12 -2.17
N CYS A 85 -15.07 -6.97 -2.50
CA CYS A 85 -14.32 -5.89 -3.14
C CYS A 85 -13.18 -5.38 -2.24
N VAL A 86 -13.41 -5.26 -0.93
CA VAL A 86 -12.38 -4.88 0.03
C VAL A 86 -11.26 -5.93 0.05
N ALA A 87 -11.59 -7.22 0.10
CA ALA A 87 -10.59 -8.30 0.03
C ALA A 87 -9.74 -8.21 -1.25
N ASN A 88 -10.37 -8.00 -2.41
CA ASN A 88 -9.65 -7.83 -3.68
C ASN A 88 -8.66 -6.65 -3.62
N THR A 89 -9.10 -5.51 -3.10
CA THR A 89 -8.24 -4.32 -2.99
C THR A 89 -7.10 -4.49 -1.99
N GLN A 90 -7.30 -5.23 -0.89
CA GLN A 90 -6.21 -5.55 0.03
C GLN A 90 -5.11 -6.36 -0.67
N GLY A 91 -5.48 -7.35 -1.48
CA GLY A 91 -4.53 -8.13 -2.27
C GLY A 91 -3.73 -7.27 -3.25
N VAL A 92 -4.39 -6.35 -3.97
CA VAL A 92 -3.72 -5.43 -4.90
C VAL A 92 -2.74 -4.50 -4.18
N THR A 93 -3.18 -3.89 -3.08
CA THR A 93 -2.33 -2.96 -2.31
C THR A 93 -1.14 -3.68 -1.69
N ALA A 94 -1.36 -4.84 -1.06
CA ALA A 94 -0.30 -5.64 -0.46
C ALA A 94 0.72 -6.10 -1.52
N TYR A 95 0.25 -6.56 -2.67
CA TYR A 95 1.12 -6.95 -3.78
C TYR A 95 2.07 -5.82 -4.19
N LEU A 96 1.54 -4.61 -4.43
CA LEU A 96 2.35 -3.47 -4.85
C LEU A 96 3.37 -3.06 -3.78
N LEU A 97 2.93 -2.95 -2.53
CA LEU A 97 3.79 -2.53 -1.42
C LEU A 97 4.90 -3.55 -1.15
N VAL A 98 4.58 -4.84 -1.07
CA VAL A 98 5.58 -5.88 -0.80
C VAL A 98 6.61 -5.94 -1.92
N GLN A 99 6.18 -5.87 -3.19
CA GLN A 99 7.10 -5.80 -4.33
C GLN A 99 8.03 -4.58 -4.23
N ALA A 100 7.49 -3.41 -3.89
CA ALA A 100 8.28 -2.19 -3.74
C ALA A 100 9.26 -2.28 -2.56
N PHE A 101 8.83 -2.81 -1.41
CA PHE A 101 9.69 -3.00 -0.24
C PHE A 101 10.84 -3.97 -0.53
N GLU A 102 10.55 -5.12 -1.14
CA GLU A 102 11.59 -6.08 -1.52
C GLU A 102 12.59 -5.47 -2.52
N ASN A 103 12.11 -4.70 -3.49
CA ASN A 103 12.98 -4.05 -4.47
C ASN A 103 13.85 -2.97 -3.82
N ALA A 104 13.30 -2.17 -2.90
CA ALA A 104 14.04 -1.16 -2.17
C ALA A 104 15.14 -1.80 -1.30
N LEU A 105 14.82 -2.87 -0.56
CA LEU A 105 15.78 -3.63 0.23
C LEU A 105 16.91 -4.22 -0.63
N ARG A 106 16.57 -4.91 -1.74
CA ARG A 106 17.57 -5.46 -2.67
C ARG A 106 18.49 -4.40 -3.29
N LYS A 107 17.99 -3.18 -3.44
CA LYS A 107 18.76 -2.05 -3.97
C LYS A 107 19.71 -1.46 -2.91
N ALA A 108 19.33 -1.56 -1.64
CA ALA A 108 20.12 -1.06 -0.51
C ALA A 108 21.28 -1.99 -0.12
N GLY A 109 21.14 -3.32 -0.30
CA GLY A 109 22.20 -4.31 -0.05
C GLY A 109 21.69 -5.74 0.06
#